data_AF-A0A1Q6RC02-F1
#
_entry.id   AF-A0A1Q6RC02-F1
#
_cell.length_a   1.000
_cell.length_b   1.000
_cell.length_c   1.000
_cell.angle_alpha   90.00
_cell.angle_beta   90.00
_cell.angle_gamma   90.00
#
_symmetry.space_group_name_H-M   'P 1'
#
loop_
_entity.id
_entity.type
_entity.pdbx_description
1 polymer ?
#
loop_
_entity_poly.entity_id
_entity_poly.type
_entity_poly.pdbx_seq_one_letter_code
_entity_poly.pdbx_strand_id
1 'polypeptide(L)'
;MFKDQLNEYMVQLGCSGRELAEVSGLSPATVSRYRSGERKPESEAERAKLIGGIVRLAAARGIPALSQETVSAALRLFFSEESVDAEHLRDNLNSLFTTFSISNSELARSTNYDASYLSRIRSGQRRLADPERFVSAVADFVIRRFDSPTERDILAELINAKEAEDDAEALYVSLVQWLGGHNAE
;
A
#
# COMPACT_ATOMS: atom_id res chain seq x y z
N MET A 1 -4.29 -3.88 19.31
CA MET A 1 -3.42 -3.44 18.19
C MET A 1 -2.90 -4.66 17.44
N PHE A 2 -2.34 -4.51 16.22
CA PHE A 2 -1.77 -5.65 15.45
C PHE A 2 -0.83 -6.53 16.26
N LYS A 3 0.11 -5.91 16.99
CA LYS A 3 1.11 -6.61 17.82
C LYS A 3 0.45 -7.51 18.89
N ASP A 4 -0.68 -7.08 19.45
CA ASP A 4 -1.36 -7.80 20.51
C ASP A 4 -2.03 -9.05 19.94
N GLN A 5 -2.72 -8.91 18.79
CA GLN A 5 -3.31 -10.04 18.07
C GLN A 5 -2.26 -11.06 17.64
N LEU A 6 -1.11 -10.59 17.14
CA LEU A 6 -0.02 -11.48 16.75
C LEU A 6 0.55 -12.24 17.95
N ASN A 7 0.80 -11.55 19.07
CA ASN A 7 1.31 -12.20 20.27
C ASN A 7 0.29 -13.19 20.85
N GLU A 8 -1.02 -12.91 20.75
CA GLU A 8 -2.07 -13.85 21.14
C GLU A 8 -2.05 -15.13 20.30
N TYR A 9 -1.93 -15.02 18.98
CA TYR A 9 -1.75 -16.20 18.12
C TYR A 9 -0.50 -17.00 18.49
N MET A 10 0.61 -16.34 18.79
CA MET A 10 1.83 -17.03 19.20
C MET A 10 1.67 -17.80 20.51
N VAL A 11 0.92 -17.24 21.47
CA VAL A 11 0.56 -17.92 22.73
C VAL A 11 -0.34 -19.13 22.44
N GLN A 12 -1.39 -18.96 21.63
CA GLN A 12 -2.30 -20.06 21.26
C GLN A 12 -1.58 -21.19 20.51
N LEU A 13 -0.64 -20.85 19.63
CA LEU A 13 0.17 -21.81 18.87
C LEU A 13 1.31 -22.42 19.69
N GLY A 14 1.62 -21.85 20.85
CA GLY A 14 2.78 -22.23 21.66
C GLY A 14 4.10 -22.10 20.90
N CYS A 15 4.22 -21.12 19.99
CA CYS A 15 5.37 -20.99 19.09
C CYS A 15 6.30 -19.85 19.49
N SER A 16 7.58 -20.00 19.15
CA SER A 16 8.56 -18.91 19.32
C SER A 16 8.56 -17.98 18.11
N GLY A 17 9.04 -16.74 18.28
CA GLY A 17 9.21 -15.82 17.14
C GLY A 17 10.17 -16.36 16.08
N ARG A 18 11.15 -17.17 16.49
CA ARG A 18 12.09 -17.85 15.57
C ARG A 18 11.38 -18.91 14.74
N GLU A 19 10.55 -19.72 15.37
CA GLU A 19 9.77 -20.78 14.71
C GLU A 19 8.76 -20.17 13.74
N LEU A 20 8.04 -19.11 14.13
CA LEU A 20 7.15 -18.39 13.23
C LEU A 20 7.90 -17.80 12.03
N ALA A 21 9.08 -17.21 12.24
CA ALA A 21 9.92 -16.68 11.17
C ALA A 21 10.32 -17.77 10.16
N GLU A 22 10.78 -18.92 10.66
CA GLU A 22 11.18 -20.07 9.87
C GLU A 22 10.02 -20.61 9.01
N VAL A 23 8.85 -20.85 9.62
CA VAL A 23 7.69 -21.39 8.90
C VAL A 23 7.11 -20.36 7.93
N SER A 24 7.06 -19.08 8.28
CA SER A 24 6.52 -18.02 7.41
C SER A 24 7.46 -17.61 6.25
N GLY A 25 8.75 -17.94 6.33
CA GLY A 25 9.76 -17.42 5.39
C GLY A 25 10.04 -15.92 5.57
N LEU A 26 9.84 -15.42 6.79
CA LEU A 26 10.21 -14.08 7.24
C LEU A 26 11.53 -14.13 8.01
N SER A 27 12.22 -13.00 8.15
CA SER A 27 13.41 -12.94 9.01
C SER A 27 13.01 -12.90 10.50
N PRO A 28 13.81 -13.46 11.42
CA PRO A 28 13.57 -13.36 12.86
C PRO A 28 13.47 -11.91 13.34
N ALA A 29 14.26 -11.00 12.75
CA ALA A 29 14.22 -9.57 13.05
C ALA A 29 12.87 -8.95 12.65
N THR A 30 12.35 -9.30 11.48
CA THR A 30 11.04 -8.85 10.99
C THR A 30 9.92 -9.27 11.96
N VAL A 31 9.90 -10.54 12.37
CA VAL A 31 8.91 -11.05 13.33
C VAL A 31 9.07 -10.37 14.70
N SER A 32 10.30 -10.10 15.14
CA SER A 32 10.54 -9.36 16.39
C SER A 32 9.96 -7.94 16.37
N ARG A 33 10.12 -7.22 15.24
CA ARG A 33 9.54 -5.88 15.05
C ARG A 33 8.00 -5.91 15.03
N TYR A 34 7.41 -6.95 14.46
CA TYR A 34 5.96 -7.15 14.48
C TYR A 34 5.42 -7.37 15.89
N ARG A 35 6.11 -8.18 16.69
CA ARG A 35 5.71 -8.49 18.07
C ARG A 35 5.86 -7.33 19.05
N SER A 36 6.88 -6.50 18.86
CA SER A 36 7.08 -5.27 19.65
C SER A 36 6.14 -4.14 19.23
N GLY A 37 5.61 -4.22 18.00
CA GLY A 37 4.82 -3.15 17.39
C GLY A 37 5.67 -2.04 16.77
N GLU A 38 6.99 -2.21 16.68
CA GLU A 38 7.89 -1.30 15.97
C GLU A 38 7.58 -1.27 14.46
N ARG A 39 7.05 -2.36 13.92
CA ARG A 39 6.66 -2.48 12.51
C ARG A 39 5.37 -3.28 12.36
N LYS A 40 4.65 -3.05 11.26
CA LYS A 40 3.57 -3.91 10.76
C LYS A 40 3.94 -4.44 9.36
N PRO A 41 3.37 -5.55 8.89
CA PRO A 41 3.50 -5.96 7.49
C PRO A 41 3.09 -4.84 6.52
N GLU A 42 4.02 -4.37 5.70
CA GLU A 42 3.81 -3.26 4.77
C GLU A 42 3.24 -3.77 3.44
N SER A 43 3.73 -4.92 2.98
CA SER A 43 3.31 -5.52 1.71
C SER A 43 2.34 -6.68 1.87
N GLU A 44 1.51 -6.89 0.84
CA GLU A 44 0.64 -8.08 0.74
C GLU A 44 1.46 -9.38 0.79
N ALA A 45 2.66 -9.41 0.20
CA ALA A 45 3.53 -10.58 0.24
C ALA A 45 4.02 -10.88 1.67
N GLU A 46 4.37 -9.86 2.46
CA GLU A 46 4.72 -10.04 3.88
C GLU A 46 3.50 -10.50 4.69
N ARG A 47 2.31 -9.94 4.41
CA ARG A 47 1.05 -10.37 5.03
C ARG A 47 0.75 -11.84 4.71
N ALA A 48 0.83 -12.23 3.44
CA ALA A 48 0.59 -13.59 3.00
C ALA A 48 1.58 -14.59 3.61
N LYS A 49 2.86 -14.23 3.70
CA LYS A 49 3.88 -15.03 4.40
C LYS A 49 3.55 -15.22 5.88
N LEU A 50 3.19 -14.14 6.57
CA LEU A 50 2.82 -14.19 7.99
C LEU A 50 1.59 -15.07 8.22
N ILE A 51 0.51 -14.83 7.47
CA ILE A 51 -0.74 -15.61 7.54
C ILE A 51 -0.45 -17.09 7.25
N GLY A 52 0.26 -17.37 6.16
CA GLY A 52 0.61 -18.74 5.80
C GLY A 52 1.52 -19.43 6.84
N GLY A 53 2.34 -18.66 7.57
CA GLY A 53 3.10 -19.17 8.72
C GLY A 53 2.22 -19.58 9.89
N ILE A 54 1.28 -18.70 10.27
CA ILE A 54 0.32 -18.94 11.35
C ILE A 54 -0.55 -20.15 11.04
N VAL A 55 -1.12 -20.23 9.83
CA VAL A 55 -2.00 -21.32 9.40
C VAL A 55 -1.27 -22.66 9.36
N ARG A 56 -0.02 -22.68 8.86
CA ARG A 56 0.79 -23.91 8.87
C ARG A 56 1.11 -24.38 10.28
N LEU A 57 1.44 -23.47 11.20
CA LEU A 57 1.63 -23.81 12.60
C LEU A 57 0.32 -24.31 13.23
N ALA A 58 -0.80 -23.65 12.95
CA ALA A 58 -2.11 -24.08 13.44
C ALA A 58 -2.46 -25.49 12.98
N ALA A 59 -2.24 -25.81 11.70
CA ALA A 59 -2.43 -27.15 11.16
C ALA A 59 -1.53 -28.17 11.86
N ALA A 60 -0.25 -27.85 12.07
CA ALA A 60 0.70 -28.71 12.79
C ALA A 60 0.36 -28.91 14.27
N ARG A 61 -0.42 -28.00 14.87
CA ARG A 61 -0.90 -28.06 16.26
C ARG A 61 -2.33 -28.58 16.40
N GLY A 62 -3.00 -28.90 15.30
CA GLY A 62 -4.38 -29.38 15.31
C GLY A 62 -5.39 -28.31 15.73
N ILE A 63 -5.16 -27.05 15.38
CA ILE A 63 -6.04 -25.90 15.70
C ILE A 63 -6.78 -25.44 14.42
N PRO A 64 -7.85 -26.13 13.99
CA PRO A 64 -8.55 -25.82 12.74
C PRO A 64 -9.26 -24.46 12.74
N ALA A 65 -9.52 -23.91 13.93
CA ALA A 65 -10.11 -22.58 14.09
C ALA A 65 -9.23 -21.45 13.52
N LEU A 66 -7.91 -21.67 13.41
CA LEU A 66 -6.98 -20.72 12.80
C LEU A 66 -6.74 -21.07 11.32
N SER A 67 -7.83 -21.01 10.55
CA SER A 67 -7.82 -21.23 9.10
C SER A 67 -7.28 -20.01 8.34
N GLN A 68 -6.93 -20.20 7.06
CA GLN A 68 -6.53 -19.11 6.16
C GLN A 68 -7.57 -17.98 6.14
N GLU A 69 -8.84 -18.32 6.05
CA GLU A 69 -9.95 -17.37 5.99
C GLU A 69 -10.07 -16.59 7.31
N THR A 70 -10.12 -17.30 8.44
CA THR A 70 -10.31 -16.70 9.76
C THR A 70 -9.14 -15.79 10.15
N VAL A 71 -7.91 -16.25 9.93
CA VAL A 71 -6.69 -15.46 10.24
C VAL A 71 -6.59 -14.25 9.32
N SER A 72 -6.91 -14.40 8.02
CA SER A 72 -6.91 -13.28 7.09
C SER A 72 -7.95 -12.24 7.48
N ALA A 73 -9.18 -12.65 7.80
CA ALA A 73 -10.25 -11.74 8.21
C ALA A 73 -9.90 -10.98 9.49
N ALA A 74 -9.39 -11.69 10.51
CA ALA A 74 -8.98 -11.09 11.77
C ALA A 74 -7.82 -10.10 11.60
N LEU A 75 -6.80 -10.48 10.82
CA LEU A 75 -5.65 -9.60 10.59
C LEU A 75 -5.96 -8.42 9.67
N ARG A 76 -6.91 -8.57 8.73
CA ARG A 76 -7.33 -7.51 7.81
C ARG A 76 -7.73 -6.25 8.56
N LEU A 77 -8.45 -6.38 9.69
CA LEU A 77 -8.90 -5.26 10.52
C LEU A 77 -7.77 -4.35 11.02
N PHE A 78 -6.54 -4.84 11.10
CA PHE A 78 -5.38 -4.04 11.53
C PHE A 78 -4.59 -3.41 10.39
N PHE A 79 -4.94 -3.76 9.15
CA PHE A 79 -4.36 -3.28 7.90
C PHE A 79 -5.37 -2.53 7.04
N SER A 80 -6.64 -2.51 7.44
CA SER A 80 -7.72 -1.82 6.76
C SER A 80 -7.90 -0.42 7.34
N GLU A 81 -7.03 0.46 6.89
CA GLU A 81 -7.41 1.81 6.45
C GLU A 81 -6.84 1.90 5.03
N GLU A 82 -7.72 2.10 4.03
CA GLU A 82 -7.36 2.60 2.69
C GLU A 82 -6.12 2.00 1.99
N SER A 83 -6.00 0.66 1.92
CA SER A 83 -4.89 0.08 1.17
C SER A 83 -5.05 0.37 -0.32
N VAL A 84 -4.31 1.37 -0.81
CA VAL A 84 -4.22 1.73 -2.23
C VAL A 84 -4.06 0.47 -3.07
N ASP A 85 -4.97 0.26 -4.01
CA ASP A 85 -4.88 -0.84 -4.95
C ASP A 85 -3.68 -0.58 -5.89
N ALA A 86 -2.66 -1.43 -5.78
CA ALA A 86 -1.40 -1.26 -6.50
C ALA A 86 -1.54 -1.38 -8.02
N GLU A 87 -2.54 -2.13 -8.50
CA GLU A 87 -2.83 -2.26 -9.92
C GLU A 87 -3.54 -1.01 -10.44
N HIS A 88 -4.58 -0.56 -9.74
CA HIS A 88 -5.26 0.70 -10.06
C HIS A 88 -4.31 1.90 -9.97
N LEU A 89 -3.48 1.97 -8.92
CA LEU A 89 -2.47 3.01 -8.78
C LEU A 89 -1.51 3.02 -9.97
N ARG A 90 -1.01 1.86 -10.40
CA ARG A 90 -0.10 1.78 -11.55
C ARG A 90 -0.77 2.31 -12.82
N ASP A 91 -2.00 1.90 -13.07
CA ASP A 91 -2.71 2.23 -14.30
C ASP A 91 -3.10 3.72 -14.31
N ASN A 92 -3.58 4.24 -13.19
CA ASN A 92 -3.87 5.66 -12.98
C ASN A 92 -2.61 6.53 -13.08
N LEU A 93 -1.50 6.09 -12.47
CA LEU A 93 -0.20 6.76 -12.60
C LEU A 93 0.27 6.80 -14.06
N ASN A 94 0.11 5.71 -14.82
CA ASN A 94 0.49 5.67 -16.23
C ASN A 94 -0.39 6.58 -17.09
N SER A 95 -1.69 6.64 -16.82
CA SER A 95 -2.64 7.56 -17.47
C SER A 95 -2.23 9.01 -17.22
N LEU A 96 -2.00 9.39 -15.96
CA LEU A 96 -1.52 10.72 -15.57
C LEU A 96 -0.23 11.11 -16.31
N PHE A 97 0.76 10.22 -16.33
CA PHE A 97 2.03 10.47 -17.00
C PHE A 97 1.88 10.67 -18.51
N THR A 98 0.92 9.95 -19.12
CA THR A 98 0.66 10.05 -20.56
C THR A 98 -0.07 11.35 -20.88
N THR A 99 -1.13 11.68 -20.14
CA THR A 99 -1.94 12.90 -20.34
C THR A 99 -1.10 14.16 -20.22
N PHE A 100 -0.24 14.24 -19.20
CA PHE A 100 0.56 15.43 -18.91
C PHE A 100 1.99 15.35 -19.44
N SER A 101 2.34 14.30 -20.19
CA SER A 101 3.71 14.07 -20.72
C SER A 101 4.80 14.16 -19.63
N ILE A 102 4.51 13.69 -18.42
CA ILE A 102 5.43 13.72 -17.28
C ILE A 102 6.55 12.69 -17.52
N SER A 103 7.79 13.09 -17.27
CA SER A 103 8.93 12.16 -17.31
C SER A 103 9.25 11.60 -15.91
N ASN A 104 9.79 10.36 -15.85
CA ASN A 104 10.27 9.79 -14.58
C ASN A 104 11.36 10.67 -13.93
N SER A 105 12.18 11.35 -14.74
CA SER A 105 13.21 12.27 -14.25
C SER A 105 12.64 13.57 -13.67
N GLU A 106 11.46 13.98 -14.09
CA GLU A 106 10.77 15.14 -13.53
C GLU A 106 10.19 14.82 -12.16
N LEU A 107 9.45 13.71 -12.04
CA LEU A 107 8.93 13.25 -10.76
C LEU A 107 10.07 12.91 -9.77
N ALA A 108 11.16 12.32 -10.25
CA ALA A 108 12.32 12.02 -9.39
C ALA A 108 13.02 13.27 -8.84
N ARG A 109 12.89 14.43 -9.49
CA ARG A 109 13.45 15.70 -8.99
C ARG A 109 12.59 16.34 -7.93
N SER A 110 11.28 16.08 -7.94
CA SER A 110 10.31 16.64 -7.00
C SER A 110 9.97 15.71 -5.84
N THR A 111 10.46 14.46 -5.88
CA THR A 111 10.21 13.43 -4.87
C THR A 111 11.52 12.78 -4.40
N ASN A 112 11.46 12.01 -3.31
CA ASN A 112 12.63 11.27 -2.81
C ASN A 112 12.85 9.92 -3.54
N TYR A 113 12.24 9.72 -4.70
CA TYR A 113 12.34 8.48 -5.48
C TYR A 113 13.27 8.65 -6.68
N ASP A 114 14.08 7.63 -6.99
CA ASP A 114 14.92 7.67 -8.18
C ASP A 114 14.14 7.24 -9.45
N ALA A 115 14.57 7.73 -10.61
CA ALA A 115 13.89 7.47 -11.88
C ALA A 115 13.86 5.97 -12.26
N SER A 116 14.85 5.17 -11.82
CA SER A 116 14.87 3.72 -12.07
C SER A 116 13.82 3.00 -11.22
N TYR A 117 13.65 3.41 -9.97
CA TYR A 117 12.59 2.93 -9.09
C TYR A 117 11.22 3.24 -9.68
N LEU A 118 10.96 4.48 -10.08
CA LEU A 118 9.70 4.92 -10.71
C LEU A 118 9.41 4.12 -11.98
N SER A 119 10.41 3.88 -12.82
CA SER A 119 10.27 3.05 -14.02
C SER A 119 9.84 1.62 -13.70
N ARG A 120 10.36 1.01 -12.62
CA ARG A 120 10.01 -0.35 -12.20
C ARG A 120 8.63 -0.43 -11.55
N ILE A 121 8.19 0.62 -10.86
CA ILE A 121 6.81 0.74 -10.36
C ILE A 121 5.85 0.78 -11.55
N ARG A 122 6.08 1.69 -12.50
CA ARG A 122 5.22 1.88 -13.69
C ARG A 122 5.10 0.64 -14.59
N SER A 123 6.16 -0.17 -14.67
CA SER A 123 6.16 -1.43 -15.42
C SER A 123 5.66 -2.64 -14.62
N GLY A 124 5.27 -2.46 -13.35
CA GLY A 124 4.84 -3.55 -12.47
C GLY A 124 5.97 -4.48 -12.01
N GLN A 125 7.23 -4.20 -12.36
CA GLN A 125 8.40 -4.99 -11.95
C GLN A 125 8.73 -4.82 -10.47
N ARG A 126 8.17 -3.81 -9.80
CA ARG A 126 8.36 -3.57 -8.37
C ARG A 126 7.06 -3.10 -7.73
N ARG A 127 6.75 -3.62 -6.54
CA ARG A 127 5.65 -3.14 -5.70
C ARG A 127 6.15 -2.02 -4.79
N LEU A 128 5.28 -1.03 -4.55
CA LEU A 128 5.53 0.05 -3.60
C LEU A 128 5.56 -0.51 -2.17
N ALA A 129 6.53 -0.04 -1.38
CA ALA A 129 6.62 -0.40 0.03
C ALA A 129 5.62 0.40 0.87
N ASP A 130 5.33 1.63 0.45
CA ASP A 130 4.41 2.57 1.10
C ASP A 130 3.60 3.28 0.01
N PRO A 131 2.49 2.68 -0.44
CA PRO A 131 1.65 3.23 -1.50
C PRO A 131 1.05 4.58 -1.15
N GLU A 132 0.58 4.78 0.08
CA GLU A 132 -0.07 6.03 0.53
C GLU A 132 0.90 7.20 0.44
N ARG A 133 2.10 7.06 1.01
CA ARG A 133 3.12 8.12 0.93
C ARG A 133 3.53 8.42 -0.50
N PHE A 134 3.57 7.39 -1.35
CA PHE A 134 3.85 7.57 -2.77
C PHE A 134 2.74 8.36 -3.46
N VAL A 135 1.47 8.01 -3.22
CA VAL A 135 0.30 8.73 -3.75
C VAL A 135 0.33 10.20 -3.35
N SER A 136 0.53 10.51 -2.06
CA SER A 136 0.61 11.89 -1.59
C SER A 136 1.75 12.66 -2.27
N ALA A 137 2.94 12.05 -2.39
CA ALA A 137 4.07 12.69 -3.03
C ALA A 137 3.83 12.99 -4.52
N VAL A 138 3.12 12.09 -5.23
CA VAL A 138 2.73 12.31 -6.63
C VAL A 138 1.66 13.40 -6.72
N ALA A 139 0.62 13.35 -5.89
CA ALA A 139 -0.44 14.35 -5.87
C ALA A 139 0.11 15.75 -5.59
N ASP A 140 0.98 15.90 -4.59
CA ASP A 140 1.68 17.15 -4.27
C ASP A 140 2.49 17.68 -5.46
N PHE A 141 3.16 16.79 -6.20
CA PHE A 141 3.91 17.19 -7.39
C PHE A 141 2.97 17.71 -8.49
N VAL A 142 1.89 16.98 -8.77
CA VAL A 142 0.92 17.32 -9.83
C VAL A 142 0.26 18.67 -9.55
N ILE A 143 -0.29 18.85 -8.34
CA ILE A 143 -0.98 20.09 -7.96
C ILE A 143 -0.03 21.30 -8.03
N ARG A 144 1.24 21.15 -7.63
CA ARG A 144 2.23 22.23 -7.74
C ARG A 144 2.71 22.50 -9.18
N ARG A 145 2.65 21.50 -10.05
CA ARG A 145 3.20 21.56 -11.42
C ARG A 145 2.18 22.07 -12.43
N PHE A 146 0.91 21.76 -12.23
CA PHE A 146 -0.20 22.04 -13.15
C PHE A 146 -1.15 23.05 -12.51
N ASP A 147 -0.71 24.31 -12.52
CA ASP A 147 -1.37 25.40 -11.80
C ASP A 147 -2.23 26.28 -12.72
N SER A 148 -2.17 26.08 -14.04
CA SER A 148 -2.99 26.84 -14.97
C SER A 148 -4.43 26.33 -15.02
N PRO A 149 -5.44 27.19 -15.25
CA PRO A 149 -6.84 26.77 -15.34
C PRO A 149 -7.06 25.64 -16.35
N THR A 150 -6.45 25.72 -17.53
CA THR A 150 -6.57 24.68 -18.55
C THR A 150 -5.98 23.33 -18.12
N GLU A 151 -4.86 23.32 -17.40
CA GLU A 151 -4.28 22.08 -16.90
C GLU A 151 -5.11 21.48 -15.75
N ARG A 152 -5.72 22.33 -14.91
CA ARG A 152 -6.64 21.90 -13.85
C ARG A 152 -7.93 21.31 -14.42
N ASP A 153 -8.49 21.90 -15.47
CA ASP A 153 -9.67 21.36 -16.17
C ASP A 153 -9.38 19.96 -16.73
N ILE A 154 -8.23 19.78 -17.38
CA ILE A 154 -7.79 18.47 -17.91
C ILE A 154 -7.57 17.47 -16.78
N LEU A 155 -7.02 17.91 -15.65
CA LEU A 155 -6.81 17.06 -14.47
C LEU A 155 -8.15 16.62 -13.86
N ALA A 156 -9.07 17.57 -13.68
CA ALA A 156 -10.41 17.34 -13.17
C ALA A 156 -11.21 16.39 -14.08
N GLU A 157 -11.07 16.52 -15.41
CA GLU A 157 -11.66 15.58 -16.37
C GLU A 157 -11.05 14.18 -16.26
N LEU A 158 -9.72 14.07 -16.16
CA LEU A 158 -9.02 12.79 -16.04
C LEU A 158 -9.45 11.99 -14.79
N ILE A 159 -9.64 12.67 -13.67
CA ILE A 159 -10.01 12.04 -12.38
C ILE A 159 -11.52 12.08 -12.11
N ASN A 160 -12.32 12.55 -13.07
CA ASN A 160 -13.78 12.71 -12.97
C ASN A 160 -14.25 13.59 -11.79
N ALA A 161 -13.52 14.68 -11.50
CA ALA A 161 -13.79 15.61 -10.39
C ALA A 161 -13.96 17.06 -10.89
N LYS A 162 -14.87 17.29 -11.85
CA LYS A 162 -15.13 18.63 -12.42
C LYS A 162 -15.54 19.67 -11.39
N GLU A 163 -16.22 19.25 -10.32
CA GLU A 163 -16.63 20.16 -9.24
C GLU A 163 -15.45 20.69 -8.41
N ALA A 164 -14.26 20.09 -8.55
CA ALA A 164 -13.06 20.46 -7.82
C ALA A 164 -12.06 21.28 -8.66
N GLU A 165 -12.39 21.66 -9.91
CA GLU A 165 -11.44 22.32 -10.84
C GLU A 165 -10.91 23.69 -10.33
N ASP A 166 -11.75 24.42 -9.60
CA ASP A 166 -11.43 25.74 -9.05
C ASP A 166 -10.79 25.70 -7.64
N ASP A 167 -10.81 24.54 -6.97
CA ASP A 167 -10.31 24.39 -5.60
C ASP A 167 -9.14 23.40 -5.56
N ALA A 168 -7.94 23.93 -5.35
CA ALA A 168 -6.71 23.13 -5.29
C ALA A 168 -6.70 22.08 -4.16
N GLU A 169 -7.38 22.36 -3.03
CA GLU A 169 -7.47 21.41 -1.92
C GLU A 169 -8.44 20.27 -2.26
N ALA A 170 -9.60 20.60 -2.83
CA ALA A 170 -10.55 19.60 -3.32
C ALA A 170 -9.94 18.73 -4.42
N LEU A 171 -9.23 19.35 -5.38
CA LEU A 171 -8.58 18.66 -6.48
C LEU A 171 -7.47 17.73 -5.99
N TYR A 172 -6.71 18.14 -4.97
CA TYR A 172 -5.73 17.29 -4.31
C TYR A 172 -6.38 16.04 -3.68
N VAL A 173 -7.47 16.22 -2.94
CA VAL A 173 -8.19 15.11 -2.29
C VAL A 173 -8.72 14.13 -3.33
N SER A 174 -9.39 14.62 -4.38
CA SER A 174 -9.88 13.78 -5.47
C SER A 174 -8.76 13.05 -6.20
N LEU A 175 -7.61 13.70 -6.39
CA LEU A 175 -6.45 13.07 -7.03
C LEU A 175 -5.84 11.96 -6.17
N VAL A 176 -5.74 12.15 -4.85
CA VAL A 176 -5.27 11.11 -3.92
C VAL A 176 -6.21 9.91 -3.94
N GLN A 177 -7.53 10.15 -3.91
CA GLN A 177 -8.54 9.09 -3.97
C GLN A 177 -8.46 8.31 -5.29
N TRP A 178 -8.42 9.03 -6.41
CA TRP A 178 -8.30 8.44 -7.74
C TRP A 178 -7.02 7.61 -7.89
N LEU A 179 -5.86 8.16 -7.52
CA LEU A 179 -4.59 7.41 -7.51
C LEU A 179 -4.65 6.20 -6.57
N GLY A 180 -5.37 6.32 -5.46
CA GLY A 180 -5.59 5.25 -4.48
C GLY A 180 -6.48 4.11 -4.97
N GLY A 181 -7.21 4.28 -6.07
CA GLY A 181 -8.24 3.34 -6.52
C GLY A 181 -9.54 3.46 -5.72
N HIS A 182 -9.70 4.51 -4.92
CA HIS A 182 -10.94 4.84 -4.24
C HIS A 182 -11.75 5.72 -5.20
N ASN A 183 -12.53 5.10 -6.09
CA ASN A 183 -13.51 5.88 -6.86
C ASN A 183 -14.57 6.39 -5.89
N ALA A 184 -14.76 7.71 -5.84
CA ALA A 184 -15.99 8.27 -5.31
C ALA A 184 -17.13 7.80 -6.23
N GLU A 185 -17.95 6.86 -5.73
CA GLU A 185 -19.30 6.66 -6.28
C GLU A 185 -20.16 7.91 -6.04
#